data_AF-A0A0F8VUA4-F1
#
_entry.id   AF-A0A0F8VUA4-F1
#
_cell.length_a   1.000
_cell.length_b   1.000
_cell.length_c   1.000
_cell.angle_alpha   90.00
_cell.angle_beta   90.00
_cell.angle_gamma   90.00
#
_symmetry.space_group_name_H-M   'P 1'
#
loop_
_entity.id
_entity.type
_entity.pdbx_description
1 polymer ?
#
loop_
_entity_poly.entity_id
_entity_poly.type
_entity_poly.pdbx_seq_one_letter_code
_entity_poly.pdbx_strand_id
1 'polypeptide(L)'
;MSEFSEFVDKLMPDKTHFRKASPSVVHASMGLSEESGEILGHVKKSLWYGKDLDKAEMAEEMGDCLHYFQMLCNSMDITIEELIETNMQKLNIRYPFGYTDRLAKFRDTEKEKKVFTDFVERKWYE
;
A
#
# COMPACT_ATOMS: atom_id res chain seq x y z
N MET A 1 -6.92 -34.35 16.83
CA MET A 1 -7.02 -33.35 15.74
C MET A 1 -7.33 -34.11 14.45
N SER A 2 -7.94 -33.49 13.45
CA SER A 2 -8.17 -34.16 12.16
C SER A 2 -6.86 -34.28 11.39
N GLU A 3 -6.77 -35.24 10.46
CA GLU A 3 -5.63 -35.37 9.53
C GLU A 3 -5.35 -34.04 8.80
N PHE A 4 -6.40 -33.32 8.43
CA PHE A 4 -6.30 -32.00 7.82
C PHE A 4 -5.69 -30.94 8.76
N SER A 5 -6.07 -30.94 10.04
CA SER A 5 -5.50 -30.02 11.04
C SER A 5 -3.99 -30.22 11.21
N GLU A 6 -3.55 -31.49 11.25
CA GLU A 6 -2.11 -31.80 11.35
C GLU A 6 -1.34 -31.45 10.08
N PHE A 7 -1.97 -31.62 8.91
CA PHE A 7 -1.40 -31.18 7.64
C PHE A 7 -1.21 -29.66 7.61
N VAL A 8 -2.22 -28.88 8.02
CA VAL A 8 -2.14 -27.42 8.08
C VAL A 8 -1.05 -26.95 9.05
N ASP A 9 -0.96 -27.56 10.24
CA ASP A 9 0.05 -27.18 11.23
C ASP A 9 1.49 -27.41 10.74
N LYS A 10 1.72 -28.46 9.95
CA LYS A 10 3.04 -28.74 9.33
C LYS A 10 3.44 -27.69 8.28
N LEU A 11 2.47 -27.00 7.68
CA LEU A 11 2.71 -25.95 6.70
C LEU A 11 2.92 -24.57 7.34
N MET A 12 2.76 -24.45 8.67
CA MET A 12 2.98 -23.19 9.34
C MET A 12 4.46 -22.78 9.23
N PRO A 13 4.75 -21.56 8.73
CA PRO A 13 6.12 -21.09 8.59
C PRO A 13 6.78 -20.89 9.96
N ASP A 14 8.11 -20.83 9.96
CA ASP A 14 8.89 -20.59 11.17
C ASP A 14 8.44 -19.29 11.86
N LYS A 15 7.95 -19.45 13.09
CA LYS A 15 7.43 -18.37 13.94
C LYS A 15 8.57 -17.49 14.50
N THR A 16 9.84 -17.83 14.33
CA THR A 16 10.95 -16.96 14.75
C THR A 16 11.02 -15.66 13.94
N HIS A 17 10.44 -15.62 12.74
CA HIS A 17 10.46 -14.46 11.85
C HIS A 17 9.48 -13.34 12.24
N PHE A 18 8.60 -13.55 13.23
CA PHE A 18 7.62 -12.55 13.71
C PHE A 18 8.24 -11.22 14.16
N ARG A 19 9.56 -11.16 14.40
CA ARG A 19 10.28 -9.96 14.86
C ARG A 19 10.87 -9.09 13.74
N LYS A 20 10.73 -9.49 12.47
CA LYS A 20 11.34 -8.73 11.36
C LYS A 20 10.63 -7.42 11.03
N ALA A 21 9.33 -7.32 11.28
CA ALA A 21 8.57 -6.07 11.19
C ALA A 21 8.41 -5.46 12.59
N SER A 22 8.57 -4.14 12.70
CA SER A 22 8.34 -3.45 13.97
C SER A 22 6.84 -3.46 14.32
N PRO A 23 6.47 -3.43 15.61
CA PRO A 23 5.06 -3.31 16.02
C PRO A 23 4.34 -2.12 15.38
N SER A 24 5.03 -0.99 15.18
CA SER A 24 4.47 0.18 14.50
C SER A 24 4.14 -0.08 13.04
N VAL A 25 5.01 -0.78 12.30
CA VAL A 25 4.73 -1.19 10.91
C VAL A 25 3.53 -2.12 10.84
N VAL A 26 3.42 -3.07 11.77
CA VAL A 26 2.29 -3.99 11.84
C VAL A 26 1.00 -3.24 12.13
N HIS A 27 0.99 -2.39 13.17
CA HIS A 27 -0.19 -1.61 13.55
C HIS A 27 -0.65 -0.68 12.42
N ALA A 28 0.30 0.02 11.78
CA ALA A 28 0.00 0.93 10.68
C ALA A 28 -0.54 0.19 9.45
N SER A 29 0.03 -0.96 9.12
CA SER A 29 -0.43 -1.77 7.98
C SER A 29 -1.83 -2.32 8.21
N MET A 30 -2.16 -2.72 9.44
CA MET A 30 -3.48 -3.20 9.80
C MET A 30 -4.52 -2.08 9.72
N GLY A 31 -4.24 -0.93 10.36
CA GLY A 31 -5.13 0.22 10.32
C GLY A 31 -5.39 0.70 8.90
N LEU A 32 -4.35 0.86 8.08
CA LEU A 32 -4.51 1.24 6.68
C LEU A 32 -5.42 0.29 5.89
N SER A 33 -5.36 -1.01 6.18
CA SER A 33 -6.22 -2.01 5.53
C SER A 33 -7.67 -1.94 5.98
N GLU A 34 -7.91 -1.55 7.23
CA GLU A 34 -9.25 -1.37 7.81
C GLU A 34 -9.95 -0.18 7.14
N GLU A 35 -9.31 0.99 7.15
CA GLU A 35 -9.89 2.24 6.58
C GLU A 35 -10.05 2.16 5.05
N SER A 36 -9.12 1.47 4.37
CA SER A 36 -9.30 1.17 2.94
C SER A 36 -10.54 0.31 2.67
N GLY A 37 -10.89 -0.58 3.60
CA GLY A 37 -12.08 -1.40 3.56
C GLY A 37 -13.37 -0.60 3.79
N GLU A 38 -13.30 0.41 4.66
CA GLU A 38 -14.37 1.36 4.93
C GLU A 38 -14.71 2.18 3.67
N ILE A 39 -13.70 2.79 3.02
CA ILE A 39 -13.82 3.47 1.72
C ILE A 39 -14.50 2.56 0.69
N LEU A 40 -14.02 1.32 0.55
CA LEU A 40 -14.61 0.34 -0.36
C LEU A 40 -16.09 0.07 0.00
N GLY A 41 -16.41 0.03 1.29
CA GLY A 41 -17.76 -0.08 1.81
C GLY A 41 -18.68 1.03 1.31
N HIS A 42 -18.26 2.29 1.36
CA HIS A 42 -19.01 3.45 0.85
C HIS A 42 -19.20 3.36 -0.67
N VAL A 43 -18.14 3.06 -1.43
CA VAL A 43 -18.23 2.89 -2.89
C VAL A 43 -19.17 1.75 -3.27
N LYS A 44 -19.08 0.60 -2.58
CA LYS A 44 -19.98 -0.54 -2.79
C LYS A 44 -21.43 -0.16 -2.53
N LYS A 45 -21.71 0.59 -1.45
CA LYS A 45 -23.05 1.07 -1.12
C LYS A 45 -23.62 1.95 -2.24
N SER A 46 -22.79 2.82 -2.81
CA SER A 46 -23.22 3.70 -3.90
C SER A 46 -23.50 2.92 -5.19
N LEU A 47 -22.56 2.07 -5.62
CA LEU A 47 -22.66 1.34 -6.88
C LEU A 47 -23.78 0.29 -6.90
N TRP A 48 -23.95 -0.47 -5.81
CA TRP A 48 -24.82 -1.65 -5.82
C TRP A 48 -26.16 -1.45 -5.11
N TYR A 49 -26.25 -0.47 -4.20
CA TYR A 49 -27.47 -0.21 -3.43
C TYR A 49 -28.08 1.17 -3.73
N GLY A 50 -27.57 1.89 -4.74
CA GLY A 50 -28.12 3.17 -5.21
C GLY A 50 -28.09 4.28 -4.17
N LYS A 51 -27.23 4.18 -3.16
CA LYS A 51 -27.05 5.24 -2.16
C LYS A 51 -26.19 6.36 -2.74
N ASP A 52 -26.45 7.59 -2.33
CA ASP A 52 -25.52 8.68 -2.60
C ASP A 52 -24.17 8.39 -1.93
N LEU A 53 -23.08 8.81 -2.59
CA LEU A 53 -21.75 8.72 -2.03
C LEU A 53 -21.61 9.78 -0.94
N ASP A 54 -21.56 9.35 0.32
CA ASP A 54 -21.36 10.25 1.44
C ASP A 54 -19.93 10.80 1.42
N LYS A 55 -19.81 12.08 1.09
CA LYS A 55 -18.50 12.73 0.94
C LYS A 55 -17.83 13.02 2.27
N ALA A 56 -18.61 13.18 3.35
CA ALA A 56 -18.04 13.47 4.66
C ALA A 56 -17.35 12.22 5.20
N GLU A 57 -18.06 11.10 5.21
CA GLU A 57 -17.53 9.80 5.61
C GLU A 57 -16.35 9.39 4.73
N MET A 58 -16.47 9.53 3.39
CA MET A 58 -15.34 9.27 2.49
C MET A 58 -14.10 10.11 2.83
N ALA A 59 -14.26 11.37 3.22
CA ALA A 59 -13.14 12.24 3.56
C ALA A 59 -12.51 11.87 4.91
N GLU A 60 -13.31 11.40 5.88
CA GLU A 60 -12.85 10.86 7.16
C GLU A 60 -11.97 9.62 6.94
N GLU A 61 -12.49 8.61 6.24
CA GLU A 61 -11.74 7.38 5.95
C GLU A 61 -10.47 7.61 5.12
N MET A 62 -10.51 8.59 4.20
CA MET A 62 -9.32 9.03 3.46
C MET A 62 -8.29 9.69 4.39
N GLY A 63 -8.74 10.44 5.40
CA GLY A 63 -7.89 11.03 6.43
C GLY A 63 -7.25 9.96 7.30
N ASP A 64 -8.00 8.96 7.73
CA ASP A 64 -7.47 7.87 8.56
C ASP A 64 -6.50 6.97 7.77
N CYS A 65 -6.77 6.72 6.48
CA CYS A 65 -5.80 6.16 5.55
C CYS A 65 -4.48 6.96 5.55
N LEU A 66 -4.55 8.28 5.43
CA LEU A 66 -3.36 9.14 5.44
C LEU A 66 -2.62 9.10 6.79
N HIS A 67 -3.35 9.04 7.91
CA HIS A 67 -2.75 8.91 9.24
C HIS A 67 -1.93 7.62 9.36
N TYR A 68 -2.50 6.47 9.01
CA TYR A 68 -1.77 5.21 9.05
C TYR A 68 -0.63 5.16 8.02
N PHE A 69 -0.80 5.76 6.85
CA PHE A 69 0.27 5.87 5.86
C PHE A 69 1.44 6.72 6.36
N GLN A 70 1.16 7.86 7.03
CA GLN A 70 2.19 8.67 7.68
C GLN A 70 2.91 7.89 8.79
N MET A 71 2.20 7.06 9.55
CA MET A 71 2.83 6.20 10.56
C MET A 71 3.80 5.18 9.94
N LEU A 72 3.48 4.62 8.76
CA LEU A 72 4.43 3.79 7.99
C LEU A 72 5.66 4.59 7.57
N CYS A 73 5.45 5.79 7.02
CA CYS A 73 6.52 6.69 6.62
C CYS A 73 7.48 6.97 7.80
N ASN A 74 6.94 7.37 8.95
CA ASN A 74 7.71 7.60 10.18
C ASN A 74 8.46 6.35 10.64
N SER A 75 7.84 5.17 10.53
CA SER A 75 8.46 3.90 10.95
C SER A 75 9.64 3.49 10.06
N MET A 76 9.73 4.05 8.85
CA MET A 76 10.81 3.80 7.90
C MET A 76 11.77 4.99 7.78
N ASP A 77 11.58 6.07 8.55
CA ASP A 77 12.35 7.33 8.38
C ASP A 77 12.23 7.95 6.97
N ILE A 78 11.05 7.81 6.36
CA ILE A 78 10.74 8.38 5.04
C ILE A 78 9.72 9.51 5.21
N THR A 79 9.84 10.57 4.43
CA THR A 79 8.82 11.63 4.33
C THR A 79 7.79 11.30 3.25
N ILE A 80 6.56 11.80 3.40
CA ILE A 80 5.52 11.61 2.38
C ILE A 80 5.96 12.28 1.07
N GLU A 81 6.63 13.42 1.13
CA GLU A 81 7.13 14.17 -0.02
C GLU A 81 8.13 13.36 -0.85
N GLU A 82 9.09 12.69 -0.20
CA GLU A 82 10.05 11.79 -0.86
C GLU A 82 9.33 10.65 -1.62
N LEU A 83 8.32 10.04 -0.99
CA LEU A 83 7.53 8.96 -1.63
C LEU A 83 6.68 9.48 -2.79
N ILE A 84 6.06 10.65 -2.64
CA ILE A 84 5.29 11.28 -3.70
C ILE A 84 6.20 11.57 -4.90
N GLU A 85 7.35 12.21 -4.68
CA GLU A 85 8.29 12.54 -5.74
C GLU A 85 8.77 11.27 -6.47
N THR A 86 9.21 10.26 -5.71
CA THR A 86 9.69 8.98 -6.26
C THR A 86 8.58 8.27 -7.06
N ASN A 87 7.34 8.28 -6.56
CA ASN A 87 6.19 7.72 -7.28
C ASN A 87 5.85 8.52 -8.55
N MET A 88 5.95 9.84 -8.51
CA MET A 88 5.78 10.71 -9.68
C MET A 88 6.83 10.43 -10.76
N GLN A 89 8.10 10.27 -10.37
CA GLN A 89 9.17 9.89 -11.30
C GLN A 89 8.85 8.56 -12.01
N LYS A 90 8.47 7.52 -11.26
CA LYS A 90 8.00 6.24 -11.82
C LYS A 90 6.81 6.43 -12.78
N LEU A 91 5.79 7.18 -12.38
CA LEU A 91 4.59 7.39 -13.20
C LEU A 91 4.88 8.21 -14.46
N ASN A 92 5.81 9.16 -14.41
CA ASN A 92 6.25 9.93 -15.58
C ASN A 92 7.04 9.08 -16.59
N ILE A 93 7.80 8.08 -16.13
CA ILE A 93 8.39 7.07 -17.03
C ILE A 93 7.29 6.31 -17.77
N ARG A 94 6.22 5.93 -17.06
CA ARG A 94 5.11 5.16 -17.65
C ARG A 94 4.22 6.00 -18.56
N TYR A 95 3.90 7.22 -18.15
CA TYR A 95 2.90 8.08 -18.77
C TYR A 95 3.46 9.48 -19.08
N PRO A 96 4.52 9.61 -19.91
CA PRO A 96 5.19 10.89 -20.16
C PRO A 96 4.28 11.94 -20.83
N PHE A 97 3.22 11.51 -21.51
CA PHE A 97 2.24 12.37 -22.17
C PHE A 97 0.80 12.09 -21.70
N GLY A 98 0.65 11.43 -20.54
CA GLY A 98 -0.64 10.99 -20.01
C GLY A 98 -0.95 9.49 -20.24
N TYR A 99 -2.11 9.08 -19.74
CA TYR A 99 -2.54 7.69 -19.75
C TYR A 99 -2.91 7.19 -21.16
N THR A 100 -2.48 5.97 -21.50
CA THR A 100 -3.06 5.17 -22.59
C THR A 100 -3.05 3.70 -22.20
N ASP A 101 -4.01 2.91 -22.70
CA ASP A 101 -4.04 1.45 -22.48
C ASP A 101 -2.74 0.77 -22.91
N ARG A 102 -2.16 1.24 -24.03
CA ARG A 102 -0.90 0.73 -24.55
C ARG A 102 0.24 0.94 -23.56
N LEU A 103 0.39 2.15 -23.00
CA LEU A 103 1.45 2.44 -22.02
C LEU A 103 1.21 1.70 -20.70
N ALA A 104 -0.05 1.55 -20.28
CA ALA A 104 -0.41 0.78 -19.09
C ALA A 104 -0.03 -0.70 -19.24
N LYS A 105 -0.27 -1.29 -20.43
CA LYS A 105 0.00 -2.69 -20.74
C LYS A 105 1.48 -2.97 -21.03
N PHE A 106 2.16 -2.10 -21.78
CA PHE A 106 3.54 -2.28 -22.24
C PHE A 106 4.51 -1.35 -21.50
N ARG A 107 4.47 -1.39 -20.17
CA ARG A 107 5.31 -0.55 -19.31
C ARG A 107 6.73 -1.10 -19.13
N ASP A 108 7.70 -0.21 -18.99
CA ASP A 108 9.10 -0.56 -18.69
C ASP A 108 9.26 -0.83 -17.18
N THR A 109 8.95 -2.07 -16.79
CA THR A 109 8.92 -2.47 -15.37
C THR A 109 10.29 -2.38 -14.71
N GLU A 110 11.38 -2.57 -15.46
CA GLU A 110 12.73 -2.51 -14.93
C GLU A 110 13.14 -1.07 -14.61
N LYS A 111 12.90 -0.12 -15.53
CA LYS A 111 13.14 1.30 -15.23
C LYS A 111 12.29 1.81 -14.08
N GLU A 112 11.02 1.42 -14.02
CA GLU A 112 10.11 1.80 -12.94
C GLU A 112 10.57 1.29 -11.57
N LYS A 113 11.05 0.05 -11.48
CA LYS A 113 11.61 -0.50 -10.24
C LYS A 113 12.92 0.18 -9.86
N LYS A 114 13.79 0.46 -10.85
CA LYS A 114 15.08 1.12 -10.62
C LYS A 114 14.91 2.44 -9.88
N VAL A 115 13.87 3.22 -10.17
CA VAL A 115 13.56 4.46 -9.43
C VAL A 115 13.46 4.24 -7.91
N PHE A 116 12.81 3.16 -7.49
CA PHE A 116 12.67 2.83 -6.06
C PHE A 116 13.94 2.19 -5.49
N THR A 117 14.66 1.37 -6.25
CA THR A 117 15.96 0.83 -5.82
C THR A 117 16.97 1.95 -5.58
N ASP A 118 17.09 2.90 -6.52
CA ASP A 118 17.98 4.07 -6.39
C ASP A 118 17.55 4.97 -5.22
N PHE A 119 16.24 5.12 -4.97
CA PHE A 119 15.74 5.82 -3.79
C PHE A 119 16.18 5.14 -2.49
N VAL A 120 16.05 3.82 -2.39
CA VAL A 120 16.47 3.03 -1.23
C VAL A 120 17.98 3.10 -1.03
N GLU A 121 18.76 2.96 -2.10
CA GLU A 121 20.23 3.07 -2.05
C GLU A 121 20.66 4.42 -1.46
N ARG A 122 20.11 5.53 -1.96
CA ARG A 122 20.41 6.88 -1.44
C ARG A 122 19.97 7.10 0.00
N LYS A 123 18.89 6.47 0.45
CA LYS A 123 18.30 6.72 1.77
C LYS A 123 19.02 5.98 2.91
N TRP A 124 19.57 4.79 2.64
CA TRP A 124 20.15 3.93 3.68
C TRP A 124 21.60 3.48 3.43
N TYR A 125 22.19 3.76 2.27
CA TYR A 125 23.52 3.24 1.91
C TYR A 125 24.51 4.30 1.39
N GLU A 126 24.07 5.55 1.19
CA GLU A 126 24.92 6.72 0.96
C GLU A 126 25.15 7.51 2.25
#